data_AF-A0A7E6EIG4-F1
#
_entry.id   AF-A0A7E6EIG4-F1
#
_cell.length_a   1.000
_cell.length_b   1.000
_cell.length_c   1.000
_cell.angle_alpha   90.00
_cell.angle_beta   90.00
_cell.angle_gamma   90.00
#
_symmetry.space_group_name_H-M   'P 1'
#
loop_
_entity.id
_entity.type
_entity.pdbx_description
1 polymer ?
#
loop_
_entity_poly.entity_id
_entity_poly.type
_entity_poly.pdbx_seq_one_letter_code
_entity_poly.pdbx_strand_id
1 'polypeptide(L)'
;MKGNKKLTLGLIWSIILRFQMETIMNSTADKNVKKAILELVNSYVLEYIPDPVKNLTSSWYDGTLLAYLIYHQNKSEINISNLLSKTPQERIQFVFDFASKNYQVDYLLEAEDLASSKADEQSIMTYLSSLCASLESYKKKQVKID
;
A
#
# COMPACT_ATOMS: atom_id res chain seq x y z
N MET A 1 40.46 -32.50 -0.79
CA MET A 1 39.45 -31.49 -1.16
C MET A 1 38.68 -31.07 0.09
N LYS A 2 39.02 -29.94 0.72
CA LYS A 2 38.35 -29.47 1.95
C LYS A 2 36.97 -28.90 1.61
N GLY A 3 35.93 -29.72 1.77
CA GLY A 3 34.54 -29.32 1.58
C GLY A 3 34.14 -28.23 2.57
N ASN A 4 33.75 -27.06 2.05
CA ASN A 4 33.53 -25.84 2.82
C ASN A 4 32.14 -25.89 3.48
N LYS A 5 32.03 -26.56 4.63
CA LYS A 5 30.80 -26.78 5.41
C LYS A 5 30.05 -25.48 5.76
N LYS A 6 30.76 -24.34 5.76
CA LYS A 6 30.21 -23.00 5.99
C LYS A 6 29.32 -22.51 4.85
N LEU A 7 29.57 -22.92 3.60
CA LEU A 7 28.80 -22.47 2.44
C LEU A 7 27.44 -23.18 2.36
N THR A 8 27.39 -24.47 2.73
CA THR A 8 26.13 -25.23 2.72
C THR A 8 25.17 -24.77 3.83
N LEU A 9 25.68 -24.34 4.99
CA LEU A 9 24.85 -23.90 6.11
C LEU A 9 24.18 -22.54 5.84
N GLY A 10 24.88 -21.62 5.19
CA GLY A 10 24.29 -20.36 4.73
C GLY A 10 23.19 -20.60 3.70
N LEU A 11 23.39 -21.55 2.79
CA LEU A 11 22.40 -21.90 1.76
C LEU A 11 21.15 -22.56 2.35
N ILE A 12 21.31 -23.46 3.33
CA ILE A 12 20.19 -24.08 4.06
C ILE A 12 19.41 -23.02 4.85
N TRP A 13 20.11 -22.12 5.54
CA TRP A 13 19.48 -21.04 6.30
C TRP A 13 18.71 -20.08 5.38
N SER A 14 19.25 -19.74 4.21
CA SER A 14 18.54 -18.93 3.22
C SER A 14 17.28 -19.61 2.68
N ILE A 15 17.30 -20.93 2.49
CA ILE A 15 16.12 -21.69 2.03
C ILE A 15 15.05 -21.73 3.14
N ILE A 16 15.45 -21.98 4.39
CA ILE A 16 14.52 -22.01 5.53
C ILE A 16 13.88 -20.63 5.75
N LEU A 17 14.67 -19.55 5.69
CA LEU A 17 14.18 -18.19 5.85
C LEU A 17 13.21 -17.81 4.72
N ARG A 18 13.52 -18.19 3.46
CA ARG A 18 12.61 -17.98 2.33
C ARG A 18 11.28 -18.71 2.51
N PHE A 19 11.31 -19.96 2.98
CA PHE A 19 10.10 -20.76 3.15
C PHE A 19 9.22 -20.25 4.29
N GLN A 20 9.82 -19.74 5.38
CA GLN A 20 9.07 -19.11 6.46
C GLN A 20 8.39 -17.82 6.02
N MET A 21 9.09 -16.97 5.26
CA MET A 21 8.49 -15.76 4.68
C MET A 21 7.33 -16.11 3.74
N GLU A 22 7.51 -17.09 2.85
CA GLU A 22 6.47 -17.51 1.91
C GLU A 22 5.25 -18.15 2.61
N THR A 23 5.48 -18.93 3.68
CA THR A 23 4.42 -19.58 4.46
C THR A 23 3.60 -18.57 5.26
N ILE A 24 4.25 -17.59 5.91
CA ILE A 24 3.56 -16.52 6.63
C ILE A 24 2.70 -15.74 5.63
N MET A 25 3.24 -15.39 4.46
CA MET A 25 2.51 -14.58 3.47
C MET A 25 1.37 -15.29 2.74
N ASN A 26 1.46 -16.61 2.58
CA ASN A 26 0.39 -17.41 1.99
C ASN A 26 -0.64 -17.89 3.02
N SER A 27 -0.57 -17.42 4.26
CA SER A 27 -1.56 -17.75 5.28
C SER A 27 -2.96 -17.35 4.82
N THR A 28 -3.97 -18.13 5.22
CA THR A 28 -5.38 -17.84 4.91
C THR A 28 -5.80 -16.48 5.49
N ALA A 29 -5.17 -16.03 6.58
CA ALA A 29 -5.42 -14.73 7.19
C ALA A 29 -4.94 -13.58 6.28
N ASP A 30 -3.72 -13.66 5.74
CA ASP A 30 -3.17 -12.64 4.84
C ASP A 30 -3.95 -12.54 3.52
N LYS A 31 -4.42 -13.68 2.99
CA LYS A 31 -5.31 -13.70 1.82
C LYS A 31 -6.63 -12.98 2.09
N ASN A 32 -7.20 -13.15 3.29
CA ASN A 32 -8.42 -12.46 3.70
C ASN A 32 -8.18 -10.95 3.88
N VAL A 33 -7.05 -10.56 4.47
CA VAL A 33 -6.67 -9.14 4.62
C VAL A 33 -6.49 -8.48 3.25
N LYS A 34 -5.73 -9.11 2.34
CA LYS A 34 -5.55 -8.62 0.97
C LYS A 34 -6.88 -8.45 0.25
N LYS A 35 -7.78 -9.42 0.38
CA LYS A 35 -9.12 -9.34 -0.20
C LYS A 35 -9.94 -8.19 0.39
N ALA A 36 -9.95 -8.04 1.71
CA ALA A 36 -10.66 -6.97 2.39
C ALA A 36 -10.16 -5.58 1.98
N ILE A 37 -8.83 -5.41 1.86
CA ILE A 37 -8.23 -4.16 1.39
C ILE A 37 -8.64 -3.90 -0.07
N LEU A 38 -8.58 -4.91 -0.95
CA LEU A 38 -9.01 -4.75 -2.34
C LEU A 38 -10.49 -4.37 -2.45
N GLU A 39 -11.37 -4.98 -1.65
CA GLU A 39 -12.79 -4.63 -1.60
C GLU A 39 -12.99 -3.19 -1.13
N LEU A 40 -12.30 -2.77 -0.07
CA LEU A 40 -12.35 -1.41 0.44
C LEU A 40 -11.84 -0.40 -0.59
N VAL A 41 -10.68 -0.65 -1.19
CA VAL A 41 -10.11 0.21 -2.24
C VAL A 41 -11.12 0.35 -3.38
N ASN A 42 -11.63 -0.77 -3.89
CA ASN A 42 -12.63 -0.76 -4.97
C ASN A 42 -13.89 -0.01 -4.58
N SER A 43 -14.34 -0.07 -3.33
CA SER A 43 -15.48 0.72 -2.84
C SER A 43 -15.26 2.24 -2.95
N TYR A 44 -14.01 2.70 -2.93
CA TYR A 44 -13.65 4.12 -3.04
C TYR A 44 -13.32 4.56 -4.46
N VAL A 45 -12.63 3.71 -5.24
CA VAL A 45 -12.07 4.12 -6.54
C VAL A 45 -12.96 3.77 -7.74
N LEU A 46 -13.87 2.80 -7.63
CA LEU A 46 -14.74 2.39 -8.76
C LEU A 46 -15.68 3.49 -9.27
N GLU A 47 -15.87 4.57 -8.50
CA GLU A 47 -16.58 5.77 -8.96
C GLU A 47 -15.77 6.55 -10.01
N TYR A 48 -14.44 6.37 -10.08
CA TYR A 48 -13.51 7.18 -10.87
C TYR A 48 -12.74 6.39 -11.94
N ILE A 49 -12.67 5.06 -11.83
CA ILE A 49 -11.93 4.20 -12.76
C ILE A 49 -12.85 3.15 -13.41
N PRO A 50 -12.57 2.75 -14.67
CA PRO A 50 -13.44 1.82 -15.40
C PRO A 50 -13.35 0.37 -14.90
N ASP A 51 -12.19 -0.04 -14.36
CA ASP A 51 -11.91 -1.42 -13.98
C ASP A 51 -11.54 -1.55 -12.50
N PRO A 52 -11.95 -2.64 -11.82
CA PRO A 52 -11.58 -2.87 -10.43
C PRO A 52 -10.07 -3.13 -10.28
N VAL A 53 -9.51 -2.62 -9.19
CA VAL A 53 -8.14 -2.90 -8.74
C VAL A 53 -8.04 -4.36 -8.34
N LYS A 54 -7.07 -5.07 -8.93
CA LYS A 54 -6.84 -6.51 -8.72
C LYS A 54 -5.54 -6.83 -7.99
N ASN A 55 -4.66 -5.83 -7.78
CA ASN A 55 -3.38 -6.00 -7.12
C ASN A 55 -3.13 -4.91 -6.07
N LEU A 56 -2.30 -5.24 -5.08
CA LEU A 56 -1.81 -4.31 -4.05
C LEU A 56 -0.32 -4.04 -4.25
N THR A 57 0.12 -4.02 -5.52
CA THR A 57 1.53 -4.09 -5.91
C THR A 57 1.83 -3.02 -6.97
N SER A 58 1.92 -3.39 -8.23
CA SER A 58 2.37 -2.52 -9.32
C SER A 58 1.37 -1.46 -9.76
N SER A 59 0.07 -1.63 -9.52
CA SER A 59 -0.92 -0.61 -9.89
C SER A 59 -0.84 0.67 -9.05
N TRP A 60 0.03 0.72 -8.04
CA TRP A 60 0.15 1.83 -7.10
C TRP A 60 1.32 2.77 -7.41
N TYR A 61 2.23 2.39 -8.32
CA TYR A 61 3.42 3.17 -8.67
C TYR A 61 3.12 4.53 -9.31
N ASP A 62 2.00 4.64 -10.03
CA ASP A 62 1.59 5.91 -10.64
C ASP A 62 0.99 6.90 -9.60
N GLY A 63 0.67 6.41 -8.41
CA GLY A 63 0.06 7.20 -7.33
C GLY A 63 -1.41 7.60 -7.58
N THR A 64 -1.97 7.29 -8.75
CA THR A 64 -3.36 7.65 -9.09
C THR A 64 -4.39 6.97 -8.18
N LEU A 65 -4.21 5.67 -7.89
CA LEU A 65 -5.08 4.95 -6.95
C LEU A 65 -4.99 5.52 -5.53
N LEU A 66 -3.78 5.87 -5.08
CA LEU A 66 -3.55 6.53 -3.80
C LEU A 66 -4.24 7.89 -3.72
N ALA A 67 -4.16 8.68 -4.79
CA ALA A 67 -4.82 9.97 -4.90
C ALA A 67 -6.35 9.83 -4.82
N TYR A 68 -6.94 8.84 -5.48
CA TYR A 68 -8.38 8.60 -5.40
C TYR A 68 -8.83 8.15 -4.00
N LEU A 69 -8.03 7.35 -3.29
CA LEU A 69 -8.35 6.94 -1.92
C LEU A 69 -8.51 8.13 -0.98
N ILE A 70 -7.53 9.06 -0.99
CA ILE A 70 -7.60 10.25 -0.13
C ILE A 70 -8.65 11.24 -0.64
N TYR A 71 -8.86 11.35 -1.95
CA TYR A 71 -9.86 12.23 -2.53
C TYR A 71 -11.27 11.81 -2.15
N HIS A 72 -11.59 10.51 -2.16
CA HIS A 72 -12.92 10.02 -1.83
C HIS A 72 -13.39 10.48 -0.44
N GLN A 73 -12.48 10.53 0.53
CA GLN A 73 -12.79 10.94 1.91
C GLN A 73 -12.74 12.46 2.11
N ASN A 74 -12.09 13.22 1.23
CA ASN A 74 -11.89 14.66 1.37
C ASN A 74 -12.20 15.41 0.06
N LYS A 75 -13.32 15.06 -0.59
CA LYS A 75 -13.70 15.60 -1.92
C LYS A 75 -13.69 17.14 -1.95
N SER A 76 -13.96 17.79 -0.81
CA SER A 76 -13.99 19.25 -0.67
C SER A 76 -12.61 19.91 -0.51
N GLU A 77 -11.60 19.18 -0.05
CA GLU A 77 -10.28 19.73 0.29
C GLU A 77 -9.24 19.47 -0.80
N ILE A 78 -9.40 18.40 -1.58
CA ILE A 78 -8.40 17.95 -2.55
C ILE A 78 -8.87 18.26 -3.98
N ASN A 79 -8.08 19.07 -4.70
CA ASN A 79 -8.26 19.24 -6.14
C ASN A 79 -7.61 18.05 -6.89
N ILE A 80 -8.42 17.04 -7.21
CA ILE A 80 -7.95 15.82 -7.87
C ILE A 80 -7.37 16.08 -9.26
N SER A 81 -7.94 17.01 -10.04
CA SER A 81 -7.44 17.32 -11.39
C SER A 81 -6.01 17.85 -11.36
N ASN A 82 -5.70 18.76 -10.42
CA ASN A 82 -4.35 19.27 -10.22
C ASN A 82 -3.41 18.23 -9.61
N LEU A 83 -3.91 17.26 -8.85
CA LEU A 83 -3.09 16.19 -8.30
C LEU A 83 -2.71 15.17 -9.39
N LEU A 84 -3.66 14.85 -10.28
CA LEU A 84 -3.44 13.88 -11.36
C LEU A 84 -2.55 14.42 -12.50
N SER A 85 -2.40 15.74 -12.63
CA SER A 85 -1.49 16.35 -13.60
C SER A 85 -0.03 16.40 -13.15
N LYS A 86 0.28 16.08 -11.88
CA LYS A 86 1.66 16.07 -11.34
C LYS A 86 2.43 14.82 -11.75
N THR A 87 3.74 14.81 -11.55
CA THR A 87 4.53 13.59 -11.71
C THR A 87 4.10 12.52 -10.69
N PRO A 88 4.31 11.21 -10.96
CA PRO A 88 3.99 10.14 -10.01
C PRO A 88 4.62 10.36 -8.63
N GLN A 89 5.89 10.77 -8.59
CA GLN A 89 6.61 11.07 -7.34
C GLN A 89 5.94 12.20 -6.54
N GLU A 90 5.66 13.34 -7.17
CA GLU A 90 4.99 14.47 -6.49
C GLU A 90 3.58 14.10 -6.02
N ARG A 91 2.86 13.30 -6.81
CA ARG A 91 1.52 12.83 -6.48
C ARG A 91 1.54 11.93 -5.26
N ILE A 92 2.46 10.97 -5.22
CA ILE A 92 2.65 10.06 -4.08
C ILE A 92 3.09 10.85 -2.85
N GLN A 93 4.04 11.77 -3.00
CA GLN A 93 4.52 12.61 -1.90
C GLN A 93 3.36 13.41 -1.29
N PHE A 94 2.53 14.05 -2.13
CA PHE A 94 1.35 14.76 -1.64
C PHE A 94 0.40 13.85 -0.86
N VAL A 95 0.18 12.62 -1.33
CA VAL A 95 -0.65 11.65 -0.61
C VAL A 95 -0.05 11.35 0.75
N PHE A 96 1.27 11.08 0.81
CA PHE A 96 1.94 10.74 2.06
C PHE A 96 1.88 11.90 3.06
N ASP A 97 2.16 13.12 2.59
CA ASP A 97 2.08 14.34 3.41
C ASP A 97 0.66 14.55 3.94
N PHE A 98 -0.35 14.38 3.09
CA PHE A 98 -1.75 14.52 3.47
C PHE A 98 -2.17 13.44 4.47
N ALA A 99 -1.74 12.19 4.26
CA ALA A 99 -2.07 11.07 5.13
C ALA A 99 -1.39 11.16 6.49
N SER A 100 -0.12 11.61 6.52
CA SER A 100 0.60 11.86 7.76
C SER A 100 -0.09 12.96 8.58
N LYS A 101 -0.48 14.06 7.94
CA LYS A 101 -1.11 15.20 8.62
C LYS A 101 -2.52 14.90 9.13
N ASN A 102 -3.37 14.25 8.32
CA ASN A 102 -4.80 14.09 8.63
C ASN A 102 -5.14 12.74 9.27
N TYR A 103 -4.36 11.70 8.98
CA TYR A 103 -4.62 10.33 9.43
C TYR A 103 -3.54 9.76 10.33
N GLN A 104 -2.45 10.51 10.60
CA GLN A 104 -1.32 10.06 11.41
C GLN A 104 -0.72 8.74 10.90
N VAL A 105 -0.68 8.58 9.57
CA VAL A 105 -0.04 7.44 8.91
C VAL A 105 1.43 7.77 8.69
N ASP A 106 2.32 6.93 9.21
CA ASP A 106 3.77 7.11 9.05
C ASP A 106 4.24 6.84 7.61
N TYR A 107 5.33 7.51 7.22
CA TYR A 107 6.03 7.25 5.97
C TYR A 107 6.76 5.89 6.08
N LEU A 108 6.14 4.83 5.58
CA LEU A 108 6.77 3.51 5.51
C LEU A 108 7.61 3.31 4.23
N LEU A 109 7.49 4.22 3.28
CA LEU A 109 8.09 4.17 1.96
C LEU A 109 8.51 5.57 1.54
N GLU A 110 9.58 5.67 0.77
CA GLU A 110 9.92 6.91 0.07
C GLU A 110 9.08 7.03 -1.21
N ALA A 111 8.59 8.24 -1.51
CA ALA A 111 7.76 8.47 -2.69
C ALA A 111 8.51 8.16 -3.99
N GLU A 112 9.82 8.41 -4.03
CA GLU A 112 10.68 8.08 -5.16
C GLU A 112 10.80 6.57 -5.39
N ASP A 113 10.97 5.79 -4.32
CA ASP A 113 11.08 4.33 -4.42
C ASP A 113 9.78 3.69 -4.92
N LEU A 114 8.64 4.22 -4.48
CA LEU A 114 7.33 3.77 -4.97
C LEU A 114 7.13 4.19 -6.44
N ALA A 115 7.41 5.44 -6.79
CA ALA A 115 7.26 5.95 -8.16
C ALA A 115 8.18 5.23 -9.16
N SER A 116 9.38 4.84 -8.72
CA SER A 116 10.38 4.16 -9.55
C SER A 116 10.26 2.63 -9.55
N SER A 117 9.21 2.08 -8.95
CA SER A 117 8.99 0.62 -8.84
C SER A 117 10.12 -0.13 -8.11
N LYS A 118 10.91 0.57 -7.28
CA LYS A 118 11.97 -0.01 -6.44
C LYS A 118 11.43 -0.53 -5.10
N ALA A 119 10.25 -0.05 -4.68
CA ALA A 119 9.62 -0.49 -3.46
C ALA A 119 9.22 -1.98 -3.51
N ASP A 120 9.58 -2.71 -2.45
CA ASP A 120 9.20 -4.11 -2.27
C ASP A 120 7.67 -4.26 -2.11
N GLU A 121 7.13 -5.33 -2.70
CA GLU A 121 5.69 -5.67 -2.63
C GLU A 121 5.16 -5.70 -1.20
N GLN A 122 5.98 -6.22 -0.28
CA GLN A 122 5.65 -6.35 1.13
C GLN A 122 5.43 -4.98 1.77
N SER A 123 6.36 -4.06 1.53
CA SER A 123 6.32 -2.71 2.08
C SER A 123 5.12 -1.93 1.53
N ILE A 124 4.77 -2.12 0.25
CA ILE A 124 3.56 -1.54 -0.36
C ILE A 124 2.30 -2.08 0.31
N MET A 125 2.19 -3.40 0.48
CA MET A 125 1.03 -4.01 1.13
C MET A 125 0.88 -3.55 2.59
N THR A 126 1.98 -3.45 3.34
CA THR A 126 1.96 -2.94 4.72
C THR A 126 1.48 -1.49 4.77
N TYR A 127 2.00 -0.63 3.89
CA TYR A 127 1.56 0.76 3.82
C TYR A 127 0.08 0.90 3.45
N LEU A 128 -0.38 0.18 2.42
CA LEU A 128 -1.79 0.19 2.02
C LEU A 128 -2.71 -0.30 3.15
N SER A 129 -2.28 -1.33 3.89
CA SER A 129 -3.01 -1.84 5.06
C SER A 129 -3.16 -0.78 6.14
N SER A 130 -2.07 -0.08 6.48
CA SER A 130 -2.07 1.01 7.46
C SER A 130 -2.96 2.16 7.02
N LEU A 131 -2.81 2.63 5.78
CA LEU A 131 -3.60 3.71 5.21
C LEU A 131 -5.10 3.38 5.23
N CYS A 132 -5.49 2.21 4.71
CA CYS A 132 -6.88 1.76 4.68
C CYS A 132 -7.49 1.67 6.08
N ALA A 133 -6.76 1.10 7.06
CA ALA A 133 -7.22 1.00 8.44
C ALA A 133 -7.46 2.38 9.08
N SER A 134 -6.57 3.34 8.82
CA SER A 134 -6.72 4.71 9.30
C SER A 134 -7.90 5.44 8.64
N LEU A 135 -8.12 5.26 7.34
CA LEU A 135 -9.27 5.83 6.62
C LEU A 135 -10.61 5.29 7.17
N GLU A 136 -10.70 3.97 7.41
CA GLU A 136 -11.89 3.37 8.02
C GLU A 136 -12.13 3.87 9.45
N SER A 137 -11.07 3.99 10.24
CA SER A 137 -11.14 4.49 11.61
C SER A 137 -11.61 5.95 11.64
N TYR A 138 -11.15 6.76 10.69
CA TYR A 138 -11.59 8.14 10.54
C TYR A 138 -13.06 8.24 10.11
N LYS A 139 -13.48 7.44 9.12
CA LYS A 139 -14.89 7.34 8.71
C LYS A 139 -15.80 7.00 9.89
N LYS A 140 -15.43 6.01 10.71
CA LYS A 140 -16.20 5.62 11.91
C LYS A 140 -16.28 6.72 12.96
N LYS A 141 -15.26 7.59 13.06
CA LYS A 141 -15.29 8.74 13.98
C LYS A 141 -16.26 9.82 13.49
N GLN A 142 -16.28 10.13 12.19
CA GLN A 142 -17.22 11.12 11.66
C GLN A 142 -18.69 10.70 11.80
N VAL A 143 -19.01 9.43 11.51
CA VAL A 143 -20.38 8.89 11.61
C VAL A 143 -20.92 8.86 13.06
N LYS A 144 -20.07 8.97 14.08
CA LYS A 144 -20.50 9.00 15.49
C LYS A 144 -20.78 10.41 16.03
N ILE A 145 -20.54 11.45 15.22
CA ILE A 145 -20.70 12.85 15.63
C ILE A 145 -22.03 13.44 15.10
N ASP A 146 -22.69 12.73 14.17
CA ASP A 146 -24.09 12.95 13.77
C ASP A 146 -25.05 12.07 14.60
#